data_AF-A0A2D9XSP7-F1
#
_entry.id   AF-A0A2D9XSP7-F1
#
_cell.length_a   1.000
_cell.length_b   1.000
_cell.length_c   1.000
_cell.angle_alpha   90.00
_cell.angle_beta   90.00
_cell.angle_gamma   90.00
#
_symmetry.space_group_name_H-M   'P 1'
#
loop_
_entity.id
_entity.type
_entity.pdbx_description
1 polymer ?
#
loop_
_entity_poly.entity_id
_entity_poly.type
_entity_poly.pdbx_seq_one_letter_code
_entity_poly.pdbx_strand_id
1 'polypeptide(L)' 'MDIHRCFRTLGISGHEDMSVIKKAFLKVALKYHPDKTKNDLSLLERFIEARNAYDNIVKFKKAIK' A
#
# COMPACT_ATOMS: atom_id res chain seq x y z
N MET A 1 4.95 -14.55 1.86
CA MET A 1 5.23 -13.16 1.43
C MET A 1 5.85 -12.40 2.60
N ASP A 2 7.03 -11.80 2.40
CA ASP A 2 7.68 -10.96 3.42
C ASP A 2 6.95 -9.64 3.65
N ILE A 3 6.62 -9.35 4.91
CA ILE A 3 6.04 -8.07 5.32
C ILE A 3 6.96 -6.88 4.98
N HIS A 4 8.28 -7.12 5.00
CA HIS A 4 9.31 -6.17 4.59
C HIS A 4 9.17 -5.71 3.14
N ARG A 5 8.73 -6.61 2.25
CA ARG A 5 8.48 -6.26 0.84
C ARG A 5 7.22 -5.39 0.72
N CYS A 6 6.18 -5.66 1.50
CA CYS A 6 4.98 -4.83 1.55
C CYS A 6 5.29 -3.40 2.00
N PHE A 7 6.16 -3.24 3.01
CA PHE A 7 6.60 -1.92 3.47
C PHE A 7 7.35 -1.15 2.37
N ARG A 8 8.25 -1.82 1.65
CA ARG A 8 8.94 -1.23 0.49
C ARG A 8 7.98 -0.83 -0.64
N THR A 9 6.96 -1.64 -0.95
CA THR A 9 5.95 -1.31 -1.97
C THR A 9 5.21 0.00 -1.65
N LEU A 10 4.97 0.26 -0.36
CA LEU A 10 4.33 1.49 0.12
C LEU A 10 5.32 2.64 0.37
N GLY A 11 6.63 2.39 0.24
CA GLY A 11 7.69 3.37 0.49
C GLY A 11 7.87 3.73 1.96
N ILE A 12 7.65 2.77 2.87
CA ILE A 12 7.77 2.96 4.32
C ILE A 12 8.76 1.96 4.93
N SER A 13 9.27 2.28 6.12
CA SER A 13 10.30 1.45 6.79
C SER A 13 9.73 0.31 7.65
N GLY A 14 8.42 0.30 7.91
CA GLY A 14 7.73 -0.74 8.70
C GLY A 14 7.65 -0.50 10.21
N HIS A 15 8.40 0.48 10.72
CA HIS A 15 8.23 1.00 12.09
C HIS A 15 7.09 2.02 12.22
N GLU A 16 6.59 2.51 11.08
CA GLU A 16 5.57 3.55 11.01
C GLU A 16 4.24 3.15 11.67
N ASP A 17 3.51 4.15 12.18
CA ASP A 17 2.18 3.97 12.74
C ASP A 17 1.10 3.67 11.70
N MET A 18 -0.01 3.07 12.13
CA MET A 18 -1.12 2.75 11.21
C MET A 18 -1.63 4.00 10.48
N SER A 19 -1.61 5.16 11.15
CA SER A 19 -1.94 6.46 10.58
C SER A 19 -1.00 6.86 9.43
N VAL A 20 0.30 6.58 9.55
CA VAL A 20 1.30 6.88 8.52
C VAL A 20 1.18 5.89 7.36
N ILE A 21 1.01 4.60 7.65
CA ILE A 21 0.79 3.54 6.66
C ILE A 21 -0.44 3.88 5.79
N LYS A 22 -1.54 4.31 6.43
CA LYS A 22 -2.77 4.72 5.74
C LYS A 22 -2.56 5.97 4.86
N LYS A 23 -1.80 6.97 5.35
CA LYS A 23 -1.43 8.15 4.55
C LYS A 23 -0.55 7.80 3.35
N ALA A 24 0.41 6.89 3.51
CA ALA A 24 1.27 6.43 2.42
C ALA A 24 0.46 5.70 1.35
N PHE A 25 -0.40 4.74 1.75
CA PHE A 25 -1.32 4.07 0.84
C PHE A 25 -2.23 5.06 0.12
N LEU A 26 -2.79 6.04 0.83
CA LEU A 26 -3.66 7.05 0.23
C LEU A 26 -2.95 7.85 -0.88
N LYS A 27 -1.69 8.26 -0.65
CA LYS A 27 -0.89 8.95 -1.67
C LYS A 27 -0.67 8.08 -2.91
N VAL A 28 -0.36 6.80 -2.72
CA VAL A 28 -0.18 5.83 -3.79
C VAL A 28 -1.48 5.58 -4.55
N ALA A 29 -2.59 5.41 -3.83
CA ALA A 29 -3.93 5.22 -4.38
C ALA A 29 -4.38 6.41 -5.23
N LEU A 30 -4.16 7.64 -4.75
CA LEU A 30 -4.49 8.85 -5.50
C LEU A 30 -3.62 9.04 -6.75
N LYS A 31 -2.37 8.57 -6.71
CA LYS A 31 -1.44 8.61 -7.85
C LYS A 31 -1.85 7.63 -8.94
N TYR A 32 -2.37 6.47 -8.57
CA TYR A 32 -2.79 5.40 -9.49
C TYR A 32 -4.31 5.30 -9.66
N HIS A 33 -5.05 6.32 -9.24
CA HIS A 33 -6.52 6.30 -9.29
C HIS A 33 -7.01 6.23 -10.74
N PRO A 34 -7.98 5.35 -11.07
CA PRO A 34 -8.46 5.12 -12.45
C PRO A 34 -8.93 6.41 -13.14
N ASP A 35 -9.49 7.35 -12.38
CA ASP A 35 -9.90 8.67 -12.87
C ASP A 35 -8.74 9.49 -13.46
N LYS A 36 -7.56 9.43 -12.85
CA LYS A 36 -6.36 10.13 -13.32
C LYS A 36 -5.56 9.34 -14.35
N THR A 37 -5.66 8.01 -14.28
CA THR A 37 -4.88 7.09 -15.11
C THR A 37 -5.63 6.63 -16.36
N LYS A 38 -6.86 7.11 -16.59
CA LYS A 38 -7.69 6.70 -17.75
C LYS A 38 -7.79 5.17 -17.89
N ASN A 39 -7.92 4.46 -16.77
CA ASN A 39 -8.00 2.99 -16.73
C ASN A 39 -6.76 2.24 -17.24
N ASP A 40 -5.57 2.84 -17.15
CA ASP A 40 -4.32 2.18 -17.52
C ASP A 40 -4.08 0.90 -16.71
N LEU A 41 -3.99 -0.24 -17.41
CA LEU A 41 -3.86 -1.57 -16.82
C LEU A 41 -2.56 -1.69 -15.99
N SER A 42 -1.46 -1.12 -16.46
CA SER A 42 -0.18 -1.19 -15.74
C SER A 42 -0.22 -0.41 -14.42
N LEU A 43 -0.98 0.69 -14.36
CA LEU A 43 -1.17 1.46 -13.13
C LEU A 43 -2.18 0.79 -12.20
N LEU A 44 -3.18 0.10 -12.75
CA LEU A 44 -4.11 -0.74 -12.00
C LEU A 44 -3.38 -1.89 -11.30
N GLU A 45 -2.46 -2.57 -11.97
CA GLU A 45 -1.63 -3.63 -11.36
C GLU A 45 -0.82 -3.09 -10.18
N ARG A 46 -0.19 -1.92 -10.31
CA ARG A 46 0.53 -1.26 -9.21
C ARG A 46 -0.38 -0.87 -8.05
N PHE A 47 -1.60 -0.43 -8.35
CA PHE A 47 -2.61 -0.13 -7.34
C PHE A 47 -3.02 -1.39 -6.56
N ILE A 48 -3.26 -2.50 -7.26
CA ILE A 48 -3.59 -3.80 -6.66
C ILE A 48 -2.43 -4.27 -5.78
N GLU A 49 -1.19 -4.17 -6.25
CA GLU A 49 -0.01 -4.56 -5.47
C GLU A 49 0.13 -3.72 -4.19
N ALA A 50 -0.02 -2.40 -4.29
CA ALA A 50 0.03 -1.51 -3.13
C ALA A 50 -1.12 -1.77 -2.13
N ARG A 51 -2.31 -2.08 -2.64
CA ARG A 51 -3.46 -2.46 -1.80
C ARG A 51 -3.22 -3.77 -1.07
N ASN A 52 -2.68 -4.77 -1.76
CA ASN A 52 -2.38 -6.06 -1.17
C ASN A 52 -1.27 -5.93 -0.11
N ALA A 53 -0.24 -5.12 -0.38
CA ALA A 53 0.78 -4.77 0.59
C ALA A 53 0.19 -4.11 1.84
N TYR A 54 -0.70 -3.13 1.67
CA TYR A 54 -1.37 -2.46 2.78
C TYR A 54 -2.21 -3.42 3.63
N ASP A 55 -3.01 -4.30 3.01
CA ASP A 55 -3.83 -5.29 3.73
C ASP A 55 -2.97 -6.24 4.58
N ASN A 56 -1.87 -6.74 4.02
CA ASN A 56 -0.93 -7.60 4.75
C ASN A 56 -0.30 -6.86 5.94
N ILE A 57 0.10 -5.60 5.77
CA ILE A 57 0.65 -4.77 6.86
C ILE A 57 -0.36 -4.56 7.97
N VAL A 58 -1.60 -4.23 7.63
CA VAL A 58 -2.67 -4.01 8.61
C VAL A 58 -2.96 -5.30 9.39
N LYS A 59 -3.04 -6.45 8.70
CA LYS A 59 -3.20 -7.75 9.35
C LYS A 59 -2.05 -8.07 10.29
N PHE A 60 -0.81 -7.86 9.85
CA PHE A 60 0.37 -8.09 10.67
C PHE A 60 0.38 -7.19 11.92
N LYS A 61 0.18 -5.88 11.77
CA LYS A 61 0.06 -4.94 12.91
C LYS A 61 -1.08 -5.30 13.85
N LYS A 62 -2.21 -5.82 13.34
CA LYS A 62 -3.34 -6.27 14.15
C LYS A 62 -3.05 -7.57 14.88
N ALA A 63 -2.25 -8.47 14.31
CA ALA A 63 -1.86 -9.73 14.93
C ALA A 63 -0.82 -9.57 16.05
N ILE A 64 -0.03 -8.49 16.04
CA ILE A 64 0.98 -8.17 17.06
C ILE A 64 0.41 -7.31 18.21
N LYS A 65 -0.81 -6.79 18.04
CA LYS A 65 -1.48 -5.96 19.04
C LYS A 65 -2.33 -6.81 19.96
#